data_AF-A0A161MI00-F1
#
_entry.id   AF-A0A161MI00-F1
#
_cell.length_a   1.000
_cell.length_b   1.000
_cell.length_c   1.000
_cell.angle_alpha   90.00
_cell.angle_beta   90.00
_cell.angle_gamma   90.00
#
_symmetry.space_group_name_H-M   'P 1'
#
loop_
_entity.id
_entity.type
_entity.pdbx_description
1 polymer ?
#
loop_
_entity_poly.entity_id
_entity_poly.type
_entity_poly.pdbx_seq_one_letter_code
_entity_poly.pdbx_strand_id
1 'polypeptide(L)' 'MVTDNTAYIGTSNWVGDYFTRTGGVGVITAGNTTLRSQLENIFLRDWNSEFSYPIYLTEK' A
#
# COMPACT_ATOMS: atom_id res chain seq x y z
N MET A 1 -1.68 2.18 -0.52
CA MET A 1 -1.21 2.37 0.88
C MET A 1 -2.43 2.64 1.74
N VAL A 2 -2.44 2.11 2.96
CA VAL A 2 -3.53 2.31 3.92
C VAL A 2 -2.92 2.59 5.29
N THR A 3 -3.51 3.53 6.00
CA THR A 3 -3.23 3.86 7.41
C THR A 3 -4.53 3.69 8.19
N ASP A 4 -4.50 3.90 9.51
CA ASP A 4 -5.69 3.83 10.38
C ASP A 4 -6.85 4.73 9.91
N ASN A 5 -6.55 5.86 9.24
CA ASN A 5 -7.56 6.85 8.86
C ASN A 5 -7.52 7.27 7.39
N THR A 6 -6.63 6.73 6.57
CA THR A 6 -6.45 7.22 5.19
C THR A 6 -6.08 6.09 4.24
N ALA A 7 -6.69 6.10 3.06
CA ALA A 7 -6.33 5.24 1.94
C ALA A 7 -5.77 6.08 0.79
N TYR A 8 -4.68 5.59 0.19
CA TYR A 8 -4.06 6.16 -0.99
C TYR A 8 -3.94 5.08 -2.07
N ILE A 9 -4.44 5.40 -3.26
CA ILE A 9 -4.31 4.59 -4.48
C ILE A 9 -3.69 5.50 -5.54
N GLY A 10 -2.59 5.08 -6.14
CA GLY A 10 -1.94 5.85 -7.18
C GLY A 10 -1.13 4.99 -8.13
N THR A 11 -0.62 5.61 -9.19
CA THR A 11 0.15 4.93 -10.24
C THR A 11 1.64 4.88 -9.98
N SER A 12 2.14 5.68 -9.03
CA SER A 12 3.57 5.74 -8.70
C SER A 12 3.95 4.67 -7.69
N ASN A 13 5.11 4.05 -7.91
CA ASN A 13 5.78 3.24 -6.89
C ASN A 13 6.52 4.14 -5.87
N TRP A 14 7.24 3.54 -4.92
CA TRP A 14 8.00 4.25 -3.89
C TRP A 14 9.48 4.49 -4.26
N VAL A 15 9.79 4.55 -5.56
CA VAL A 15 11.14 4.90 -6.04
C VAL A 15 11.22 6.40 -6.31
N GLY A 16 12.32 7.03 -5.89
CA GLY A 16 12.46 8.49 -5.90
C GLY A 16 12.32 9.16 -7.28
N ASP A 17 12.67 8.46 -8.35
CA ASP A 17 12.60 9.00 -9.71
C ASP A 17 11.17 9.09 -10.26
N TYR A 18 10.24 8.26 -9.78
CA TYR A 18 8.82 8.37 -10.15
C TYR A 18 8.19 9.71 -9.71
N PHE A 19 8.68 10.30 -8.62
CA PHE A 19 8.16 11.59 -8.11
C PHE A 19 8.63 12.80 -8.91
N THR A 20 9.72 12.68 -9.66
CA THR A 20 10.36 13.82 -10.35
C THR A 20 10.39 13.68 -11.87
N ARG A 21 10.27 12.45 -12.39
CA ARG A 21 10.44 12.16 -13.83
C ARG A 21 9.20 11.59 -14.50
N THR A 22 8.12 11.29 -13.75
CA THR A 22 6.90 10.72 -14.31
C THR A 22 5.65 11.53 -13.93
N GLY A 23 4.66 11.56 -14.82
CA GLY A 23 3.34 12.13 -14.54
C GLY A 23 2.44 11.06 -13.92
N GLY A 24 2.33 11.06 -12.59
CA GLY A 24 1.47 10.13 -11.85
C GLY A 24 0.11 10.74 -11.48
N VAL A 25 -0.86 9.87 -11.23
CA VAL A 25 -2.15 10.25 -10.62
C VAL A 25 -2.38 9.44 -9.36
N GLY A 26 -3.00 10.08 -8.36
CA GLY A 26 -3.36 9.45 -7.10
C GLY A 26 -4.68 9.97 -6.57
N VAL A 27 -5.40 9.11 -5.86
CA VAL A 27 -6.63 9.41 -5.13
C VAL A 27 -6.40 9.13 -3.65
N ILE A 28 -6.81 10.07 -2.82
CA ILE A 28 -6.73 9.99 -1.36
C ILE A 28 -8.16 10.02 -0.81
N THR A 29 -8.47 9.11 0.10
CA THR A 29 -9.67 9.19 0.94
C THR A 29 -9.28 9.18 2.40
N ALA A 30 -9.90 10.05 3.20
CA ALA A 30 -9.65 10.19 4.63
C ALA A 30 -10.93 9.90 5.42
N GLY A 31 -10.76 9.44 6.66
CA GLY A 31 -11.87 9.00 7.51
C GLY A 31 -12.09 7.49 7.46
N ASN A 32 -12.98 7.01 8.31
CA ASN A 32 -13.46 5.63 8.31
C ASN A 32 -14.46 5.39 7.15
N THR A 33 -13.94 5.45 5.92
CA THR A 33 -14.72 5.23 4.69
C THR A 33 -14.73 3.76 4.31
N THR A 34 -15.78 3.31 3.63
CA THR A 34 -15.86 1.94 3.09
C THR A 34 -14.65 1.58 2.24
N LEU A 35 -14.17 2.52 1.39
CA LEU A 35 -12.99 2.30 0.56
C LEU A 35 -11.73 2.08 1.42
N ARG A 36 -11.56 2.84 2.50
CA ARG A 36 -10.42 2.67 3.42
C ARG A 36 -10.44 1.30 4.08
N SER A 37 -11.59 0.87 4.61
CA SER A 37 -11.75 -0.46 5.23
C SER A 37 -11.54 -1.60 4.23
N GLN A 38 -12.02 -1.46 3.00
CA GLN A 38 -11.79 -2.45 1.94
C GLN A 38 -10.30 -2.58 1.59
N LEU A 39 -9.60 -1.45 1.50
CA LEU A 39 -8.17 -1.45 1.19
C LEU A 39 -7.34 -2.06 2.34
N GLU A 40 -7.72 -1.81 3.59
CA GLU A 40 -7.14 -2.49 4.77
C GLU A 40 -7.32 -4.00 4.71
N ASN A 41 -8.52 -4.49 4.38
CA ASN A 41 -8.77 -5.93 4.27
C ASN A 41 -7.91 -6.59 3.19
N ILE A 42 -7.69 -5.92 2.04
CA ILE A 42 -6.79 -6.42 0.99
C ILE A 42 -5.35 -6.47 1.51
N PHE A 43 -4.89 -5.40 2.16
CA PHE A 43 -3.56 -5.35 2.76
C PHE A 43 -3.35 -6.50 3.76
N LEU A 44 -4.29 -6.71 4.69
CA LEU A 44 -4.20 -7.77 5.70
C LEU A 44 -4.27 -9.18 5.10
N ARG A 45 -5.07 -9.39 4.04
CA ARG A 45 -5.11 -10.66 3.31
C ARG A 45 -3.73 -11.00 2.73
N ASP A 46 -3.08 -10.02 2.10
CA ASP A 46 -1.80 -10.23 1.44
C ASP A 46 -0.65 -10.33 2.45
N TRP A 47 -0.69 -9.49 3.49
CA TRP A 47 0.33 -9.47 4.55
C TRP A 47 0.41 -10.79 5.33
N ASN A 48 -0.76 -11.39 5.64
CA ASN A 48 -0.87 -12.66 6.36
C ASN A 48 -0.98 -13.88 5.44
N SER A 49 -0.72 -13.72 4.14
CA SER A 49 -0.77 -14.81 3.17
C SER A 49 0.38 -15.82 3.38
N GLU A 50 0.17 -17.08 3.00
CA GLU A 50 1.22 -18.12 2.97
C GLU A 50 2.39 -17.80 2.02
N PHE A 51 2.18 -16.85 1.11
CA PHE A 51 3.19 -16.35 0.17
C PHE A 51 3.95 -15.12 0.69
N SER A 52 3.63 -14.64 1.90
CA SER A 52 4.32 -13.52 2.56
C SER A 52 5.51 -14.05 3.35
N TYR A 53 6.70 -13.48 3.10
CA TYR A 53 7.94 -13.88 3.78
C TYR A 53 8.67 -12.65 4.34
N PRO A 54 9.25 -12.74 5.55
CA PRO A 54 10.11 -11.69 6.07
C PRO A 54 11.30 -11.43 5.14
N ILE A 55 11.54 -10.15 4.81
CA ILE A 55 12.66 -9.74 3.93
C ILE A 55 14.02 -10.11 4.56
N TYR A 56 14.08 -10.23 5.88
CA TYR A 56 15.28 -10.62 6.61
C TYR A 56 15.00 -11.80 7.54
N LEU A 57 14.84 -12.99 6.97
CA LEU A 57 15.12 -14.27 7.66
C LEU A 57 15.65 -15.27 6.64
N THR A 58 16.97 -15.24 6.42
CA THR A 58 17.75 -16.34 5.85
C THR A 58 19.17 -16.24 6.40
N GLU A 59 19.35 -16.63 7.66
CA GLU A 59 20.54 -17.41 7.97
C GLU A 59 20.19 -18.86 7.65
N LYS A 60 21.01 -19.48 6.81
CA LYS A 60 20.88 -20.90 6.41
C LYS A 60 21.05 -21.84 7.59
#